data_AF-A0A359LS04-F1
#
_entry.id   AF-A0A359LS04-F1
#
_cell.length_a   1.000
_cell.length_b   1.000
_cell.length_c   1.000
_cell.angle_alpha   90.00
_cell.angle_beta   90.00
_cell.angle_gamma   90.00
#
_symmetry.space_group_name_H-M   'P 1'
#
loop_
_entity.id
_entity.type
_entity.pdbx_description
1 polymer ?
#
loop_
_entity_poly.entity_id
_entity_poly.type
_entity_poly.pdbx_seq_one_letter_code
_entity_poly.pdbx_strand_id
1 'polypeptide(L)'
;MNAPQPPKPEDGARAQNRPLADDELIRYWDGIAAFLQVSVKTAQRYEKEFGLPVRRKRGPKGAVVYALRGELEAWLAEQPQTPPPPTPVPARRRPWVWPLALAVLIAAGGAAYVIAVSRPRPEAWRLDQHRLLVTDARGVTLWNHTFDTVLQPANFDRQGAPAVQPNIGEFVDLDGDGRREFLFLVVSRDEYKKAFYCFEHDGSVRFSVRPGVTVARTLRYGENTFAPPYGVARFVVVDEPDGRKSVLVISYDPTWFPSVVQKYDAAGRLNGEFWNDGRLWEAKVVELGGRRLLFAGGANNEHHAAGLAVLDYNHIAGSAPATNPHYRCANCPAGGPLAYFVFPQTDVARAVNAWPHVWRVNLDAPDRLSVWSLQTREPLAQGGPPGLPGALIYGFDSQLKLRSAEHVEGYRAVHGILTAAGRLDHAFGPRDERELYPVLRWNGRAFEQVTRPQ
;
A
#
# COMPACT_ATOMS: atom_id res chain seq x y z
N MET A 1 16.02 -38.88 -77.09
CA MET A 1 15.64 -37.52 -77.50
C MET A 1 16.83 -36.61 -77.23
N ASN A 2 17.44 -36.17 -78.34
CA ASN A 2 18.32 -35.04 -78.60
C ASN A 2 19.38 -34.60 -77.57
N ALA A 3 20.61 -35.03 -77.85
CA ALA A 3 21.79 -34.15 -77.87
C ALA A 3 21.68 -33.13 -79.05
N PRO A 4 22.50 -32.06 -79.11
CA PRO A 4 23.89 -32.23 -79.51
C PRO A 4 24.93 -31.33 -78.78
N GLN A 5 26.18 -31.78 -78.92
CA GLN A 5 27.44 -31.19 -78.49
C GLN A 5 27.99 -30.20 -79.59
N PRO A 6 29.22 -29.62 -79.48
CA PRO A 6 29.56 -28.21 -79.73
C PRO A 6 30.09 -27.88 -81.15
N PRO A 7 30.55 -26.64 -81.39
CA PRO A 7 31.94 -26.50 -81.88
C PRO A 7 32.74 -25.31 -81.28
N LYS A 8 34.07 -25.50 -81.17
CA LYS A 8 35.14 -24.46 -81.24
C LYS A 8 35.41 -24.14 -82.73
N PRO A 9 35.90 -22.93 -83.12
CA PRO A 9 37.36 -22.65 -83.22
C PRO A 9 37.72 -21.22 -82.75
N GLU A 10 38.85 -20.96 -82.09
CA GLU A 10 40.20 -20.74 -82.64
C GLU A 10 40.30 -19.58 -83.65
N ASP A 11 40.93 -18.50 -83.20
CA ASP A 11 41.95 -17.72 -83.91
C ASP A 11 42.75 -16.99 -82.82
N GLY A 12 44.05 -17.17 -82.60
CA GLY A 12 45.01 -18.10 -83.16
C GLY A 12 46.25 -17.96 -82.28
N ALA A 13 46.87 -19.09 -81.93
CA ALA A 13 48.25 -19.05 -81.51
C ALA A 13 49.07 -18.48 -82.68
N ARG A 14 49.61 -17.27 -82.53
CA ARG A 14 50.95 -16.99 -83.05
C ARG A 14 51.84 -16.65 -81.88
N ALA A 15 52.56 -17.68 -81.48
CA ALA A 15 53.86 -17.60 -80.86
C ALA A 15 54.67 -16.42 -81.42
N GLN A 16 55.36 -15.77 -80.48
CA GLN A 16 56.70 -15.21 -80.67
C GLN A 16 56.78 -14.02 -81.65
N ASN A 17 56.61 -12.84 -81.06
CA ASN A 17 57.73 -11.90 -81.02
C ASN A 17 57.56 -11.03 -79.77
N ARG A 18 58.21 -11.45 -78.69
CA ARG A 18 58.55 -10.57 -77.57
C ARG A 18 59.90 -9.95 -77.94
N PRO A 19 59.98 -8.71 -78.45
CA PRO A 19 61.19 -7.94 -78.20
C PRO A 19 61.18 -7.60 -76.71
N LEU A 20 62.32 -7.74 -76.05
CA LEU A 20 62.59 -7.41 -74.65
C LEU A 20 62.42 -5.90 -74.32
N ALA A 21 61.49 -5.18 -74.95
CA ALA A 21 61.38 -3.72 -74.90
C ALA A 21 60.06 -3.18 -74.31
N ASP A 22 59.04 -4.02 -74.06
CA ASP A 22 57.74 -3.53 -73.52
C ASP A 22 57.70 -3.47 -71.98
N ASP A 23 58.57 -4.19 -71.26
CA ASP A 23 58.63 -4.12 -69.78
C ASP A 23 59.18 -2.77 -69.28
N GLU A 24 59.90 -2.03 -70.12
CA GLU A 24 60.43 -0.70 -69.81
C GLU A 24 59.47 0.45 -70.10
N LEU A 25 58.40 0.25 -70.90
CA LEU A 25 57.61 1.37 -71.42
C LEU A 25 56.14 1.30 -71.00
N ILE A 26 55.73 2.18 -70.09
CA ILE A 26 54.37 2.25 -69.55
C ILE A 26 53.58 3.29 -70.35
N ARG A 27 52.57 2.82 -71.09
CA ARG A 27 51.72 3.67 -71.95
C ARG A 27 50.44 4.09 -71.25
N TYR A 28 49.93 5.25 -71.64
CA TYR A 28 48.69 5.86 -71.16
C TYR A 28 48.71 6.22 -69.67
N TRP A 29 47.82 7.13 -69.28
CA TRP A 29 47.74 7.59 -67.89
C TRP A 29 47.34 6.50 -66.92
N ASP A 30 46.47 5.58 -67.33
CA ASP A 30 46.00 4.48 -66.47
C ASP A 30 47.14 3.53 -66.10
N GLY A 31 48.05 3.25 -67.04
CA GLY A 31 49.24 2.44 -66.79
C GLY A 31 50.22 3.10 -65.83
N ILE A 32 50.47 4.41 -66.00
CA ILE A 32 51.36 5.19 -65.12
C ILE A 32 50.77 5.28 -63.71
N ALA A 33 49.46 5.51 -63.60
CA ALA A 33 48.76 5.59 -62.31
C ALA A 33 48.79 4.25 -61.56
N ALA A 34 48.59 3.14 -62.27
CA ALA A 34 48.69 1.80 -61.71
C ALA A 34 50.11 1.49 -61.21
N PHE A 35 51.14 1.90 -61.96
CA PHE A 35 52.54 1.71 -61.54
C PHE A 35 52.87 2.48 -60.25
N LEU A 36 52.39 3.72 -60.13
CA LEU A 36 52.59 4.57 -58.96
C LEU A 36 51.61 4.27 -57.80
N GLN A 37 50.66 3.35 -57.98
CA GLN A 37 49.57 3.04 -57.03
C GLN A 37 48.74 4.27 -56.59
N VAL A 38 48.47 5.19 -57.51
CA VAL A 38 47.65 6.39 -57.27
C VAL A 38 46.53 6.53 -58.30
N SER A 39 45.64 7.50 -58.10
CA SER A 39 44.63 7.83 -59.11
C SER A 39 45.24 8.52 -60.34
N VAL A 40 44.61 8.38 -61.50
CA VAL A 40 45.01 9.07 -62.76
C VAL A 40 45.12 10.58 -62.58
N LYS A 41 44.19 11.21 -61.84
CA LYS A 41 44.24 12.64 -61.53
C LYS A 41 45.45 13.01 -60.67
N THR A 42 45.85 12.13 -59.75
CA THR A 42 47.04 12.32 -58.92
C THR A 42 48.32 12.21 -59.75
N ALA A 43 48.40 11.24 -60.66
CA ALA A 43 49.54 11.08 -61.57
C ALA A 43 49.70 12.29 -62.51
N GLN A 44 48.61 12.84 -63.04
CA GLN A 44 48.64 14.08 -63.84
C GLN A 44 49.06 15.30 -63.02
N ARG A 45 48.66 15.37 -61.74
CA ARG A 45 49.13 16.42 -60.82
C ARG A 45 50.63 16.29 -60.55
N TYR A 46 51.16 15.08 -60.41
CA TYR A 46 52.60 14.85 -60.23
C TYR A 46 53.43 15.28 -61.44
N GLU A 47 52.93 15.08 -62.68
CA GLU A 47 53.57 15.67 -63.88
C GLU A 47 53.59 17.20 -63.80
N LYS A 48 52.47 17.82 -63.43
CA LYS A 48 52.32 19.28 -63.45
C LYS A 48 53.07 20.02 -62.34
N GLU A 49 53.10 19.45 -61.14
CA GLU A 49 53.57 20.15 -59.93
C GLU A 49 54.89 19.59 -59.39
N PHE A 50 55.22 18.33 -59.69
CA PHE A 50 56.34 17.60 -59.07
C PHE A 50 57.31 16.99 -60.10
N GLY A 51 57.16 17.35 -61.38
CA GLY A 51 58.12 16.99 -62.43
C GLY A 51 58.16 15.50 -62.79
N LEU A 52 57.05 14.77 -62.66
CA LEU A 52 56.98 13.35 -63.05
C LEU A 52 57.44 13.16 -64.52
N PRO A 53 58.42 12.28 -64.80
CA PRO A 53 58.97 12.10 -66.14
C PRO A 53 57.98 11.38 -67.04
N VAL A 54 57.20 12.17 -67.78
CA VAL A 54 56.19 11.70 -68.72
C VAL A 54 56.47 12.28 -70.11
N ARG A 55 56.44 11.45 -71.14
CA ARG A 55 56.76 11.80 -72.52
C ARG A 55 55.51 11.71 -73.40
N ARG A 56 55.45 12.57 -74.43
CA ARG A 56 54.33 12.62 -75.38
C ARG A 56 54.84 12.46 -76.81
N LYS A 57 54.37 11.45 -77.54
CA LYS A 57 54.67 11.26 -78.97
C LYS A 57 53.46 11.68 -79.80
N ARG A 58 53.62 12.65 -80.71
CA ARG A 58 52.57 13.07 -81.64
C ARG A 58 52.38 12.00 -82.71
N GLY A 59 51.18 11.46 -82.81
CA GLY A 59 50.77 10.55 -83.87
C GLY A 59 49.55 11.08 -84.63
N PRO A 60 49.15 10.42 -85.73
CA PRO A 60 48.05 10.86 -86.60
C PRO A 60 46.66 10.89 -85.91
N LYS A 61 46.51 10.27 -84.73
CA LYS A 61 45.27 10.27 -83.93
C LYS A 61 45.36 11.07 -82.62
N GLY A 62 46.39 11.90 -82.44
CA GLY A 62 46.63 12.69 -81.22
C GLY A 62 47.96 12.37 -80.52
N ALA A 63 48.24 13.07 -79.42
CA ALA A 63 49.44 12.83 -78.62
C ALA A 63 49.25 11.61 -77.70
N VAL A 64 50.10 10.58 -77.85
CA VAL A 64 50.11 9.41 -76.96
C VAL A 64 51.11 9.65 -75.83
N VAL A 65 50.64 9.51 -74.59
CA VAL A 65 51.41 9.69 -73.35
C VAL A 65 52.04 8.36 -72.93
N TYR A 66 53.31 8.37 -72.54
CA TYR A 66 54.03 7.21 -72.02
C TYR A 66 55.17 7.63 -71.09
N ALA A 67 55.64 6.71 -70.26
CA ALA A 67 56.78 6.89 -69.37
C ALA A 67 57.69 5.64 -69.38
N LEU A 68 58.97 5.82 -69.12
CA LEU A 68 59.91 4.71 -68.94
C LEU A 68 59.89 4.26 -67.47
N ARG A 69 59.78 2.96 -67.23
CA ARG A 69 59.75 2.36 -65.88
C ARG A 69 60.96 2.82 -65.05
N GLY A 70 62.17 2.76 -65.62
CA GLY A 70 63.39 3.20 -64.92
C GLY A 70 63.38 4.69 -64.56
N GLU A 71 62.76 5.56 -65.37
CA GLU A 71 62.62 6.99 -65.04
C GLU A 71 61.59 7.21 -63.92
N LEU A 72 60.50 6.42 -63.89
CA LEU A 72 59.52 6.48 -62.80
C LEU A 72 60.09 5.94 -61.49
N GLU A 73 60.91 4.88 -61.53
CA GLU A 73 61.59 4.32 -60.36
C GLU A 73 62.64 5.28 -59.81
N ALA A 74 63.44 5.91 -60.69
CA ALA A 74 64.40 6.94 -60.28
C ALA A 74 63.70 8.16 -59.65
N TRP A 75 62.60 8.63 -60.26
CA TRP A 75 61.81 9.73 -59.70
C TRP A 75 61.18 9.38 -58.35
N LEU A 76 60.74 8.13 -58.15
CA LEU A 76 60.27 7.64 -56.84
C LEU A 76 61.41 7.57 -55.82
N ALA A 77 62.63 7.22 -56.24
CA ALA A 77 63.81 7.15 -55.37
C ALA A 77 64.37 8.53 -54.97
N GLU A 78 64.15 9.56 -55.80
CA GLU A 78 64.58 10.95 -55.54
C GLU A 78 63.59 11.74 -54.65
N GLN A 79 62.39 11.23 -54.41
CA GLN A 79 61.45 11.82 -53.44
C GLN A 79 62.02 11.66 -52.02
N PRO A 80 62.06 12.72 -51.19
CA PRO A 80 62.58 12.62 -49.82
C PRO A 80 61.82 11.53 -49.05
N GLN A 81 62.52 10.46 -48.68
CA GLN A 81 61.96 9.49 -47.75
C GLN A 81 61.63 10.21 -46.45
N THR A 82 60.35 10.25 -46.12
CA THR A 82 59.89 10.82 -44.86
C THR A 82 60.52 9.99 -43.73
N PRO A 83 61.22 10.59 -42.76
CA PRO A 83 61.78 9.85 -41.65
C PRO A 83 60.66 9.14 -40.89
N PRO A 84 60.94 7.98 -40.25
CA PRO A 84 59.92 7.23 -39.53
C PRO A 84 59.23 8.13 -38.50
N PRO A 85 57.92 7.95 -38.27
CA PRO A 85 57.16 8.85 -37.43
C PRO A 85 57.80 8.94 -36.05
N PRO A 86 57.88 10.14 -35.45
CA PRO A 86 58.35 10.25 -34.08
C PRO A 86 57.47 9.35 -33.20
N THR A 87 58.11 8.56 -32.34
CA THR A 87 57.44 7.81 -31.26
C THR A 87 56.35 8.68 -30.65
N PRO A 88 55.11 8.18 -30.52
CA PRO A 88 54.06 8.97 -29.90
C PRO A 88 54.52 9.33 -28.50
N VAL A 89 54.76 10.61 -28.25
CA VAL A 89 54.74 11.14 -26.88
C VAL A 89 53.37 10.71 -26.36
N PRO A 90 53.29 9.88 -25.30
CA PRO A 90 51.99 9.47 -24.81
C PRO A 90 51.25 10.75 -24.48
N ALA A 91 50.15 11.01 -25.19
CA ALA A 91 49.16 11.97 -24.71
C ALA A 91 48.96 11.57 -23.26
N ARG A 92 49.34 12.46 -22.33
CA ARG A 92 49.30 12.22 -20.89
C ARG A 92 47.83 12.01 -20.57
N ARG A 93 47.33 10.79 -20.78
CA ARG A 93 46.03 10.31 -20.35
C ARG A 93 46.13 10.53 -18.87
N ARG A 94 45.56 11.65 -18.37
CA ARG A 94 45.54 11.95 -16.95
C ARG A 94 44.85 10.74 -16.35
N PRO A 95 45.57 9.77 -15.76
CA PRO A 95 44.98 8.50 -15.37
C PRO A 95 44.07 8.71 -14.15
N TRP A 96 43.97 9.96 -13.69
CA TRP A 96 43.20 10.42 -12.58
C TRP A 96 41.80 10.94 -13.00
N VAL A 97 41.50 11.22 -14.27
CA VAL A 97 40.17 11.76 -14.63
C VAL A 97 39.07 10.73 -14.39
N TRP A 98 39.34 9.45 -14.67
CA TRP A 98 38.40 8.35 -14.42
C TRP A 98 38.20 8.03 -12.93
N PRO A 99 39.24 7.90 -12.08
CA PRO A 99 39.03 7.73 -10.64
C PRO A 99 38.49 9.00 -9.97
N LEU A 100 38.75 10.21 -10.50
CA LEU A 100 38.13 11.44 -10.00
C LEU A 100 36.65 11.51 -10.38
N ALA A 101 36.27 11.13 -11.60
CA ALA A 101 34.87 11.03 -12.01
C ALA A 101 34.12 9.95 -11.22
N LEU A 102 34.75 8.80 -10.97
CA LEU A 102 34.20 7.76 -10.11
C LEU A 102 34.09 8.22 -8.65
N ALA A 103 35.10 8.92 -8.11
CA ALA A 103 35.05 9.51 -6.77
C ALA A 103 33.97 10.58 -6.65
N VAL A 104 33.74 11.40 -7.67
CA VAL A 104 32.64 12.37 -7.71
C VAL A 104 31.30 11.67 -7.81
N LEU A 105 31.16 10.59 -8.59
CA LEU A 105 29.93 9.79 -8.65
C LEU A 105 29.66 9.07 -7.32
N ILE A 106 30.69 8.54 -6.66
CA ILE A 106 30.58 7.93 -5.33
C ILE A 106 30.25 8.99 -4.29
N ALA A 107 30.87 10.16 -4.34
CA ALA A 107 30.57 11.27 -3.43
C ALA A 107 29.17 11.84 -3.66
N ALA A 108 28.73 11.95 -4.92
CA ALA A 108 27.38 12.38 -5.28
C ALA A 108 26.34 11.32 -4.89
N GLY A 109 26.63 10.04 -5.13
CA GLY A 109 25.80 8.91 -4.70
C GLY A 109 25.75 8.80 -3.17
N GLY A 110 26.87 9.00 -2.49
CA GLY A 110 26.99 9.06 -1.04
C GLY A 110 26.25 10.26 -0.45
N ALA A 111 26.37 11.44 -1.05
CA ALA A 111 25.62 12.63 -0.65
C ALA A 111 24.13 12.46 -0.91
N ALA A 112 23.71 11.89 -2.04
CA ALA A 112 22.32 11.58 -2.33
C ALA A 112 21.74 10.53 -1.38
N TYR A 113 22.52 9.49 -1.04
CA TYR A 113 22.18 8.48 -0.06
C TYR A 113 22.05 9.08 1.34
N VAL A 114 23.03 9.88 1.76
CA VAL A 114 22.97 10.63 3.04
C VAL A 114 21.76 11.55 3.05
N ILE A 115 21.49 12.33 2.00
CA ILE A 115 20.30 13.19 1.92
C ILE A 115 19.01 12.36 2.00
N ALA A 116 18.93 11.23 1.30
CA ALA A 116 17.75 10.37 1.29
C ALA A 116 17.50 9.68 2.64
N VAL A 117 18.55 9.25 3.33
CA VAL A 117 18.49 8.61 4.66
C VAL A 117 18.38 9.65 5.79
N SER A 118 18.87 10.89 5.58
CA SER A 118 18.80 11.98 6.56
C SER A 118 17.55 12.84 6.42
N ARG A 119 16.65 12.57 5.46
CA ARG A 119 15.36 13.27 5.43
C ARG A 119 14.65 12.98 6.76
N PRO A 120 14.27 14.01 7.53
CA PRO A 120 13.54 13.78 8.76
C PRO A 120 12.27 13.00 8.45
N ARG A 121 12.07 11.87 9.13
CA ARG A 121 10.88 11.03 8.96
C ARG A 121 9.96 11.24 10.15
N PRO A 122 8.63 11.25 9.94
CA PRO A 122 7.68 11.15 11.03
C PRO A 122 7.93 9.87 11.84
N GLU A 123 8.23 10.03 13.13
CA GLU A 123 8.50 8.92 14.06
C GLU A 123 7.70 9.04 15.36
N ALA A 124 7.37 10.26 15.78
CA ALA A 124 6.61 10.50 16.99
C ALA A 124 5.59 11.61 16.79
N TRP A 125 4.63 11.67 17.71
CA TRP A 125 3.61 12.71 17.72
C TRP A 125 3.26 13.10 19.15
N ARG A 126 2.76 14.32 19.32
CA ARG A 126 2.29 14.85 20.61
C ARG A 126 1.12 15.81 20.40
N LEU A 127 0.34 15.98 21.45
CA LEU A 127 -0.78 16.91 21.46
C LEU A 127 -0.41 18.16 22.25
N ASP A 128 -0.84 19.31 21.73
CA ASP A 128 -0.73 20.60 22.40
C ASP A 128 -2.06 21.35 22.20
N GLN A 129 -2.97 21.19 23.16
CA GLN A 129 -4.32 21.76 23.12
C GLN A 129 -5.05 21.42 21.82
N HIS A 130 -5.17 22.39 20.91
CA HIS A 130 -5.84 22.26 19.61
C HIS A 130 -4.94 21.67 18.52
N ARG A 131 -3.67 21.36 18.81
CA ARG A 131 -2.67 21.03 17.80
C ARG A 131 -2.18 19.60 17.96
N LEU A 132 -2.15 18.89 16.84
CA LEU A 132 -1.33 17.70 16.65
C LEU A 132 0.03 18.17 16.13
N LEU A 133 1.11 17.75 16.80
CA LEU A 133 2.48 17.97 16.33
C LEU A 133 3.11 16.62 16.00
N VAL A 134 3.68 16.50 14.82
CA VAL A 134 4.43 15.32 14.38
C VAL A 134 5.90 15.67 14.27
N THR A 135 6.75 14.82 14.85
CA THR A 135 8.18 15.07 15.04
C THR A 135 9.04 13.95 14.45
N ASP A 136 10.30 14.27 14.19
CA ASP A 136 11.32 13.25 13.94
C ASP A 136 11.78 12.55 15.23
N ALA A 137 12.69 11.58 15.10
CA ALA A 137 13.28 10.85 16.22
C ALA A 137 14.05 11.72 17.23
N ARG A 138 14.39 12.96 16.87
CA ARG A 138 15.08 13.92 17.76
C ARG A 138 14.09 14.87 18.44
N GLY A 139 12.79 14.75 18.17
CA GLY A 139 11.75 15.62 18.71
C GLY A 139 11.56 16.93 17.96
N VAL A 140 12.20 17.11 16.78
CA VAL A 140 12.00 18.30 15.95
C VAL A 140 10.65 18.19 15.25
N THR A 141 9.77 19.17 15.43
CA THR A 141 8.49 19.25 14.73
C THR A 141 8.72 19.34 13.22
N LEU A 142 8.19 18.36 12.49
CA LEU A 142 8.21 18.34 11.03
C LEU A 142 7.02 19.10 10.47
N TRP A 143 5.84 18.84 11.03
CA TRP A 143 4.61 19.52 10.70
C TRP A 143 3.65 19.50 11.88
N ASN A 144 2.60 20.31 11.80
CA ASN A 144 1.53 20.33 12.78
C ASN A 144 0.19 20.60 12.10
N HIS A 145 -0.89 20.17 12.74
CA HIS A 145 -2.25 20.40 12.29
C HIS A 145 -3.09 20.95 13.44
N THR A 146 -3.89 21.98 13.18
CA THR A 146 -4.74 22.63 14.19
C THR A 146 -6.20 22.25 13.97
N PHE A 147 -6.87 21.84 15.05
CA PHE A 147 -8.28 21.47 15.07
C PHE A 147 -9.12 22.56 15.75
N ASP A 148 -10.41 22.60 15.43
CA ASP A 148 -11.39 23.52 16.02
C ASP A 148 -11.87 23.06 17.41
N THR A 149 -11.19 22.08 18.01
CA THR A 149 -11.51 21.50 19.31
C THR A 149 -10.23 21.22 20.10
N VAL A 150 -10.34 21.23 21.44
CA VAL A 150 -9.24 20.83 22.31
C VAL A 150 -9.09 19.32 22.26
N LEU A 151 -7.92 18.86 21.83
CA LEU A 151 -7.58 17.45 21.76
C LEU A 151 -7.36 16.87 23.16
N GLN A 152 -7.80 15.63 23.34
CA GLN A 152 -7.54 14.85 24.55
C GLN A 152 -6.57 13.70 24.23
N PRO A 153 -5.58 13.41 25.10
CA PRO A 153 -4.60 12.35 24.87
C PRO A 153 -5.17 10.93 25.01
N ALA A 154 -6.41 10.76 25.44
CA ALA A 154 -7.11 9.47 25.47
C ALA A 154 -8.64 9.67 25.54
N ASN A 155 -9.38 8.65 25.10
CA ASN A 155 -10.78 8.50 25.51
C ASN A 155 -10.79 8.18 27.01
N PHE A 156 -11.17 9.15 27.83
CA PHE A 156 -11.79 8.82 29.10
C PHE A 156 -13.20 8.33 28.77
N ASP A 157 -13.53 7.07 29.08
CA ASP A 157 -14.93 6.84 29.43
C ASP A 157 -15.26 7.73 30.65
N ARG A 158 -16.55 8.02 30.89
CA ARG A 158 -16.96 8.90 32.01
C ARG A 158 -16.44 8.44 33.40
N GLN A 159 -15.79 7.27 33.48
CA GLN A 159 -15.43 6.56 34.70
C GLN A 159 -13.92 6.23 34.79
N GLY A 160 -13.07 6.77 33.90
CA GLY A 160 -11.62 6.69 34.01
C GLY A 160 -11.02 5.28 33.86
N ALA A 161 -11.75 4.33 33.27
CA ALA A 161 -11.21 3.00 33.02
C ALA A 161 -10.40 2.98 31.72
N PRO A 162 -9.20 2.35 31.69
CA PRO A 162 -8.53 2.07 30.44
C PRO A 162 -9.34 0.98 29.72
N ALA A 163 -10.39 1.36 28.97
CA ALA A 163 -10.67 0.63 27.75
C ALA A 163 -9.35 0.64 26.99
N VAL A 164 -8.79 -0.54 26.70
CA VAL A 164 -7.52 -0.71 25.98
C VAL A 164 -7.35 0.45 25.02
N GLN A 165 -6.37 1.31 25.31
CA GLN A 165 -6.29 2.65 24.75
C GLN A 165 -6.60 2.54 23.26
N PRO A 166 -7.70 3.16 22.76
CA PRO A 166 -7.90 3.17 21.33
C PRO A 166 -6.62 3.77 20.77
N ASN A 167 -6.00 3.08 19.82
CA ASN A 167 -4.87 3.67 19.13
C ASN A 167 -5.39 4.98 18.52
N ILE A 168 -5.01 6.13 19.09
CA ILE A 168 -5.49 7.42 18.62
C ILE A 168 -4.54 8.01 17.57
N GLY A 169 -3.39 7.38 17.34
CA GLY A 169 -2.36 7.86 16.42
C GLY A 169 -1.38 6.75 16.01
N GLU A 170 -1.33 6.41 14.72
CA GLU A 170 -0.46 5.36 14.18
C GLU A 170 0.25 5.79 12.89
N PHE A 171 1.54 5.48 12.76
CA PHE A 171 2.26 5.62 11.50
C PHE A 171 2.16 4.34 10.68
N VAL A 172 1.62 4.44 9.48
CA VAL A 172 1.26 3.29 8.65
C VAL A 172 1.61 3.59 7.20
N ASP A 173 2.33 2.69 6.53
CA ASP A 173 2.45 2.71 5.07
C ASP A 173 1.17 2.10 4.48
N LEU A 174 0.24 2.96 4.05
CA LEU A 174 -1.14 2.59 3.74
C LEU A 174 -1.27 2.08 2.29
N ASP A 175 -0.49 2.62 1.36
CA ASP A 175 -0.52 2.27 -0.07
C ASP A 175 0.69 1.47 -0.55
N GLY A 176 1.68 1.21 0.32
CA GLY A 176 2.86 0.41 0.01
C GLY A 176 3.96 1.18 -0.72
N ASP A 177 3.95 2.52 -0.70
CA ASP A 177 4.97 3.35 -1.37
C ASP A 177 6.28 3.50 -0.57
N GLY A 178 6.33 2.94 0.65
CA GLY A 178 7.47 3.02 1.56
C GLY A 178 7.54 4.30 2.39
N ARG A 179 6.57 5.21 2.23
CA ARG A 179 6.31 6.35 3.13
C ARG A 179 5.18 5.96 4.07
N ARG A 180 5.23 6.47 5.30
CA ARG A 180 4.17 6.23 6.28
C ARG A 180 3.27 7.44 6.36
N GLU A 181 1.99 7.22 6.17
CA GLU A 181 0.93 8.12 6.56
C GLU A 181 0.78 8.13 8.07
N PHE A 182 0.20 9.20 8.59
CA PHE A 182 -0.20 9.25 9.99
C PHE A 182 -1.72 9.21 10.11
N LEU A 183 -2.22 8.13 10.69
CA LEU A 183 -3.63 7.93 10.99
C LEU A 183 -3.93 8.47 12.39
N PHE A 184 -4.93 9.34 12.52
CA PHE A 184 -5.21 10.01 13.78
C PHE A 184 -6.71 10.06 14.08
N LEU A 185 -7.06 9.73 15.32
CA LEU A 185 -8.41 9.89 15.87
C LEU A 185 -8.43 11.16 16.74
N VAL A 186 -9.19 12.15 16.30
CA VAL A 186 -9.50 13.34 17.10
C VAL A 186 -10.39 12.92 18.27
N VAL A 187 -9.84 13.00 19.47
CA VAL A 187 -10.59 12.84 20.71
C VAL A 187 -10.89 14.22 21.29
N SER A 188 -12.17 14.48 21.55
CA SER A 188 -12.65 15.70 22.18
C SER A 188 -13.67 15.37 23.27
N ARG A 189 -13.88 16.32 24.20
CA ARG A 189 -15.02 16.29 25.13
C ARG A 189 -16.35 16.49 24.42
N ASP A 190 -16.32 17.17 23.27
CA ASP A 190 -17.47 17.26 22.39
C ASP A 190 -17.48 16.03 21.46
N GLU A 191 -18.43 15.14 21.72
CA GLU A 191 -18.62 13.89 20.97
C GLU A 191 -18.87 14.13 19.48
N TYR A 192 -19.47 15.27 19.12
CA TYR A 192 -19.75 15.64 17.73
C TYR A 192 -18.53 16.23 17.00
N LYS A 193 -17.42 16.45 17.70
CA LYS A 193 -16.13 16.89 17.13
C LYS A 193 -15.14 15.74 16.94
N LYS A 194 -15.48 14.53 17.36
CA LYS A 194 -14.62 13.36 17.17
C LYS A 194 -14.61 12.93 15.71
N ALA A 195 -13.42 12.86 15.13
CA ALA A 195 -13.21 12.66 13.71
C ALA A 195 -11.95 11.82 13.46
N PHE A 196 -11.84 11.21 12.28
CA PHE A 196 -10.67 10.49 11.84
C PHE A 196 -9.97 11.21 10.69
N TYR A 197 -8.64 11.21 10.70
CA TYR A 197 -7.80 11.81 9.69
C TYR A 197 -6.70 10.85 9.25
N CYS A 198 -6.44 10.81 7.94
CA CYS A 198 -5.24 10.24 7.35
C CYS A 198 -4.41 11.40 6.81
N PHE A 199 -3.22 11.59 7.37
CA PHE A 199 -2.26 12.60 6.94
C PHE A 199 -1.17 11.99 6.07
N GLU A 200 -0.78 12.70 5.03
CA GLU A 200 0.45 12.46 4.29
C GLU A 200 1.67 12.68 5.19
N HIS A 201 2.83 12.17 4.76
CA HIS A 201 4.11 12.36 5.45
C HIS A 201 4.48 13.83 5.69
N ASP A 202 3.96 14.77 4.90
CA ASP A 202 4.19 16.22 5.01
C ASP A 202 3.13 16.96 5.85
N GLY A 203 2.13 16.26 6.37
CA GLY A 203 1.06 16.81 7.20
C GLY A 203 -0.16 17.32 6.42
N SER A 204 -0.17 17.23 5.09
CA SER A 204 -1.39 17.45 4.31
C SER A 204 -2.41 16.32 4.55
N VAL A 205 -3.70 16.63 4.46
CA VAL A 205 -4.76 15.64 4.72
C VAL A 205 -5.02 14.86 3.43
N ARG A 206 -4.73 13.56 3.43
CA ARG A 206 -5.09 12.64 2.35
C ARG A 206 -6.60 12.44 2.30
N PHE A 207 -7.19 12.05 3.41
CA PHE A 207 -8.64 11.95 3.57
C PHE A 207 -9.05 12.04 5.05
N SER A 208 -10.35 12.22 5.30
CA SER A 208 -10.90 12.28 6.66
C SER A 208 -12.33 11.72 6.73
N VAL A 209 -12.68 11.18 7.90
CA VAL A 209 -14.06 10.84 8.25
C VAL A 209 -14.51 11.81 9.33
N ARG A 210 -15.36 12.76 8.92
CA ARG A 210 -15.79 13.86 9.78
C ARG A 210 -17.30 13.83 10.04
N PRO A 211 -17.74 14.03 11.29
CA PRO A 211 -19.16 14.14 11.62
C PRO A 211 -19.85 15.23 10.78
N GLY A 212 -21.01 14.91 10.20
CA GLY A 212 -21.78 15.86 9.40
C GLY A 212 -21.23 16.16 8.00
N VAL A 213 -20.05 15.62 7.65
CA VAL A 213 -19.44 15.80 6.33
C VAL A 213 -19.34 14.48 5.58
N THR A 214 -18.62 13.50 6.15
CA THR A 214 -18.42 12.19 5.50
C THR A 214 -19.59 11.26 5.79
N VAL A 215 -20.05 11.24 7.05
CA VAL A 215 -21.27 10.53 7.46
C VAL A 215 -22.42 11.54 7.48
N ALA A 216 -23.00 11.78 6.31
CA ALA A 216 -24.02 12.81 6.09
C ALA A 216 -25.44 12.25 5.87
N ARG A 217 -25.61 10.92 5.94
CA ARG A 217 -26.91 10.27 5.69
C ARG A 217 -27.84 10.47 6.89
N THR A 218 -29.06 10.90 6.61
CA THR A 218 -30.17 10.81 7.56
C THR A 218 -30.82 9.43 7.47
N LEU A 219 -30.88 8.72 8.59
CA LEU A 219 -31.41 7.37 8.69
C LEU A 219 -32.81 7.33 9.29
N ARG A 220 -33.58 6.31 8.89
CA ARG A 220 -34.92 6.05 9.41
C ARG A 220 -34.97 4.69 10.07
N TYR A 221 -35.39 4.67 11.32
CA TYR A 221 -35.58 3.47 12.14
C TYR A 221 -36.98 3.54 12.74
N GLY A 222 -37.88 2.70 12.23
CA GLY A 222 -39.32 2.88 12.44
C GLY A 222 -39.80 4.28 12.04
N GLU A 223 -40.46 4.98 12.96
CA GLU A 223 -40.93 6.36 12.78
C GLU A 223 -39.85 7.42 13.10
N ASN A 224 -38.73 7.00 13.71
CA ASN A 224 -37.67 7.91 14.13
C ASN A 224 -36.70 8.22 13.00
N THR A 225 -36.19 9.44 13.04
CA THR A 225 -35.19 9.93 12.09
C THR A 225 -33.94 10.33 12.85
N PHE A 226 -32.80 9.82 12.41
CA PHE A 226 -31.49 10.10 12.98
C PHE A 226 -30.66 10.83 11.93
N ALA A 227 -30.29 12.07 12.23
CA ALA A 227 -29.52 12.91 11.34
C ALA A 227 -28.06 13.02 11.81
N PRO A 228 -27.11 13.34 10.93
CA PRO A 228 -25.77 13.74 11.34
C PRO A 228 -25.80 14.90 12.36
N PRO A 229 -24.77 15.05 13.21
CA PRO A 229 -23.44 14.47 13.08
C PRO A 229 -23.25 13.14 13.80
N TYR A 230 -22.58 12.18 13.14
CA TYR A 230 -22.13 10.95 13.76
C TYR A 230 -20.66 11.07 14.18
N GLY A 231 -20.38 11.01 15.48
CA GLY A 231 -19.04 11.09 16.05
C GLY A 231 -18.22 9.83 15.75
N VAL A 232 -16.90 9.97 15.55
CA VAL A 232 -16.02 8.81 15.33
C VAL A 232 -15.58 8.21 16.66
N ALA A 233 -15.77 6.90 16.83
CA ALA A 233 -15.36 6.17 18.03
C ALA A 233 -13.97 5.55 17.93
N ARG A 234 -13.63 5.01 16.76
CA ARG A 234 -12.46 4.13 16.58
C ARG A 234 -12.10 3.98 15.11
N PHE A 235 -10.83 3.70 14.86
CA PHE A 235 -10.39 3.12 13.58
C PHE A 235 -9.61 1.81 13.80
N VAL A 236 -9.53 1.00 12.76
CA VAL A 236 -8.77 -0.26 12.71
C VAL A 236 -8.07 -0.34 11.35
N VAL A 237 -6.77 -0.59 11.36
CA VAL A 237 -5.98 -0.82 10.15
C VAL A 237 -6.02 -2.31 9.82
N VAL A 238 -6.18 -2.63 8.54
CA VAL A 238 -6.30 -4.01 8.06
C VAL A 238 -5.35 -4.22 6.88
N ASP A 239 -4.47 -5.21 6.98
CA ASP A 239 -3.58 -5.62 5.89
C ASP A 239 -4.37 -6.27 4.76
N GLU A 240 -4.15 -5.85 3.52
CA GLU A 240 -4.74 -6.42 2.32
C GLU A 240 -3.78 -7.39 1.61
N PRO A 241 -4.29 -8.39 0.86
CA PRO A 241 -3.45 -9.39 0.20
C PRO A 241 -2.47 -8.85 -0.84
N ASP A 242 -2.73 -7.66 -1.38
CA ASP A 242 -1.89 -6.98 -2.37
C ASP A 242 -0.77 -6.12 -1.75
N GLY A 243 -0.61 -6.17 -0.43
CA GLY A 243 0.39 -5.41 0.32
C GLY A 243 -0.06 -4.02 0.76
N ARG A 244 -1.20 -3.53 0.24
CA ARG A 244 -1.82 -2.28 0.73
C ARG A 244 -2.56 -2.52 2.03
N LYS A 245 -3.13 -1.45 2.59
CA LYS A 245 -3.96 -1.52 3.79
C LYS A 245 -5.28 -0.80 3.58
N SER A 246 -6.29 -1.28 4.29
CA SER A 246 -7.59 -0.61 4.43
C SER A 246 -7.76 -0.10 5.85
N VAL A 247 -8.63 0.88 6.01
CA VAL A 247 -9.02 1.42 7.32
C VAL A 247 -10.51 1.18 7.55
N LEU A 248 -10.86 0.51 8.64
CA LEU A 248 -12.23 0.47 9.14
C LEU A 248 -12.42 1.61 10.14
N VAL A 249 -13.50 2.38 10.00
CA VAL A 249 -13.84 3.48 10.90
C VAL A 249 -15.23 3.23 11.49
N ILE A 250 -15.35 3.30 12.82
CA ILE A 250 -16.62 3.20 13.53
C ILE A 250 -17.09 4.60 13.89
N SER A 251 -18.29 4.96 13.45
CA SER A 251 -18.98 6.20 13.81
C SER A 251 -20.31 5.91 14.51
N TYR A 252 -20.81 6.81 15.34
CA TYR A 252 -22.02 6.61 16.13
C TYR A 252 -22.78 7.91 16.37
N ASP A 253 -24.08 7.80 16.60
CA ASP A 253 -24.89 8.87 17.17
C ASP A 253 -24.53 9.03 18.65
N PRO A 254 -24.02 10.19 19.10
CA PRO A 254 -23.60 10.36 20.49
C PRO A 254 -24.71 10.33 21.54
N THR A 255 -25.97 10.52 21.14
CA THR A 255 -27.10 10.67 22.06
C THR A 255 -27.89 9.38 22.17
N TRP A 256 -28.09 8.69 21.04
CA TRP A 256 -28.97 7.53 20.96
C TRP A 256 -28.27 6.37 20.22
N PHE A 257 -28.70 6.16 18.99
CA PHE A 257 -28.26 5.18 18.01
C PHE A 257 -28.62 5.79 16.64
N PRO A 258 -28.21 5.26 15.49
CA PRO A 258 -27.43 4.05 15.24
C PRO A 258 -25.91 4.27 15.33
N SER A 259 -25.16 3.22 15.01
CA SER A 259 -23.74 3.33 14.68
C SER A 259 -23.43 2.63 13.35
N VAL A 260 -22.27 2.93 12.78
CA VAL A 260 -21.82 2.40 11.49
C VAL A 260 -20.36 1.99 11.57
N VAL A 261 -20.01 0.90 10.91
CA VAL A 261 -18.62 0.60 10.52
C VAL A 261 -18.47 0.80 9.01
N GLN A 262 -17.49 1.60 8.61
CA GLN A 262 -17.21 1.95 7.22
C GLN A 262 -15.79 1.51 6.85
N LYS A 263 -15.63 0.91 5.67
CA LYS A 263 -14.32 0.49 5.12
C LYS A 263 -13.83 1.50 4.10
N TYR A 264 -12.62 2.02 4.30
CA TYR A 264 -11.93 2.90 3.37
C TYR A 264 -10.67 2.24 2.83
N ASP A 265 -10.39 2.42 1.54
CA ASP A 265 -9.09 2.05 0.97
C ASP A 265 -8.01 3.11 1.24
N ALA A 266 -6.79 2.85 0.79
CA ALA A 266 -5.65 3.73 0.98
C ALA A 266 -5.80 5.14 0.38
N ALA A 267 -6.69 5.30 -0.61
CA ALA A 267 -7.01 6.60 -1.22
C ALA A 267 -8.18 7.31 -0.51
N GLY A 268 -8.77 6.70 0.51
CA GLY A 268 -9.91 7.25 1.23
C GLY A 268 -11.27 7.00 0.55
N ARG A 269 -11.35 6.07 -0.40
CA ARG A 269 -12.63 5.71 -1.04
C ARG A 269 -13.39 4.73 -0.18
N LEU A 270 -14.68 4.99 0.03
CA LEU A 270 -15.58 4.13 0.78
C LEU A 270 -15.92 2.87 -0.02
N ASN A 271 -15.57 1.70 0.53
CA ASN A 271 -15.71 0.40 -0.11
C ASN A 271 -16.68 -0.55 0.64
N GLY A 272 -17.46 -0.01 1.57
CA GLY A 272 -18.51 -0.76 2.27
C GLY A 272 -18.91 -0.12 3.59
N GLU A 273 -20.16 -0.35 4.00
CA GLU A 273 -20.66 0.13 5.28
C GLU A 273 -21.72 -0.81 5.86
N PHE A 274 -21.73 -0.95 7.18
CA PHE A 274 -22.74 -1.72 7.90
C PHE A 274 -23.25 -0.90 9.09
N TRP A 275 -24.58 -0.81 9.21
CA TRP A 275 -25.25 -0.05 10.26
C TRP A 275 -25.80 -0.97 11.37
N ASN A 276 -25.61 -0.58 12.63
CA ASN A 276 -26.10 -1.33 13.78
C ASN A 276 -27.11 -0.49 14.58
N ASP A 277 -28.15 -1.15 15.10
CA ASP A 277 -29.25 -0.54 15.85
C ASP A 277 -28.85 -0.15 17.29
N GLY A 278 -27.65 -0.49 17.72
CA GLY A 278 -26.99 0.04 18.91
C GLY A 278 -25.57 0.53 18.60
N ARG A 279 -24.85 0.98 19.61
CA ARG A 279 -23.48 1.46 19.46
C ARG A 279 -22.51 0.29 19.21
N LEU A 280 -21.57 0.48 18.28
CA LEU A 280 -20.46 -0.44 18.00
C LEU A 280 -19.21 0.01 18.75
N TRP A 281 -18.44 -0.96 19.27
CA TRP A 281 -17.17 -0.73 19.96
C TRP A 281 -16.01 -1.54 19.36
N GLU A 282 -16.32 -2.68 18.74
CA GLU A 282 -15.34 -3.60 18.21
C GLU A 282 -15.55 -3.80 16.71
N ALA A 283 -14.45 -3.76 15.96
CA ALA A 283 -14.35 -4.25 14.61
C ALA A 283 -13.10 -5.13 14.54
N LYS A 284 -13.28 -6.40 14.21
CA LYS A 284 -12.19 -7.37 14.14
C LYS A 284 -12.26 -8.14 12.82
N VAL A 285 -11.19 -8.07 12.04
CA VAL A 285 -11.03 -8.89 10.83
C VAL A 285 -10.22 -10.13 11.16
N VAL A 286 -10.70 -11.30 10.74
CA VAL A 286 -10.00 -12.58 10.92
C VAL A 286 -10.18 -13.47 9.70
N GLU A 287 -9.20 -14.34 9.47
CA GLU A 287 -9.35 -15.50 8.60
C GLU A 287 -9.90 -16.66 9.44
N LEU A 288 -11.10 -17.15 9.12
CA LEU A 288 -11.77 -18.23 9.86
C LEU A 288 -12.36 -19.25 8.89
N GLY A 289 -11.85 -20.47 8.92
CA GLY A 289 -12.30 -21.54 8.02
C GLY A 289 -12.15 -21.18 6.53
N GLY A 290 -11.06 -20.48 6.18
CA GLY A 290 -10.78 -20.03 4.81
C GLY A 290 -11.62 -18.84 4.33
N ARG A 291 -12.37 -18.20 5.23
CA ARG A 291 -13.16 -16.99 4.93
C ARG A 291 -12.58 -15.80 5.69
N ARG A 292 -12.45 -14.68 5.00
CA ARG A 292 -12.08 -13.40 5.61
C ARG A 292 -13.34 -12.69 6.12
N LEU A 293 -13.50 -12.63 7.43
CA LEU A 293 -14.71 -12.16 8.08
C LEU A 293 -14.45 -10.89 8.88
N LEU A 294 -15.40 -9.95 8.81
CA LEU A 294 -15.46 -8.81 9.73
C LEU A 294 -16.49 -9.10 10.83
N PHE A 295 -16.02 -9.09 12.06
CA PHE A 295 -16.84 -9.12 13.26
C PHE A 295 -17.05 -7.68 13.75
N ALA A 296 -18.28 -7.19 13.68
CA ALA A 296 -18.68 -5.89 14.22
C ALA A 296 -19.50 -6.09 15.49
N GLY A 297 -18.91 -5.75 16.64
CA GLY A 297 -19.43 -6.02 17.97
C GLY A 297 -19.86 -4.77 18.70
N GLY A 298 -21.01 -4.84 19.37
CA GLY A 298 -21.51 -3.75 20.19
C GLY A 298 -22.76 -4.09 20.97
N ALA A 299 -23.63 -3.11 21.17
CA ALA A 299 -24.95 -3.28 21.77
C ALA A 299 -25.98 -3.56 20.66
N ASN A 300 -27.02 -4.31 21.01
CA ASN A 300 -28.26 -4.44 20.26
C ASN A 300 -29.37 -3.80 21.11
N ASN A 301 -30.01 -2.77 20.55
CA ASN A 301 -30.98 -1.98 21.32
C ASN A 301 -32.36 -2.61 21.31
N GLU A 302 -32.72 -3.46 20.34
CA GLU A 302 -33.98 -4.22 20.40
C GLU A 302 -34.04 -5.14 21.63
N HIS A 303 -32.92 -5.77 21.97
CA HIS A 303 -32.85 -6.78 23.02
C HIS A 303 -32.22 -6.29 24.33
N HIS A 304 -31.81 -5.02 24.42
CA HIS A 304 -31.08 -4.47 25.58
C HIS A 304 -29.87 -5.35 25.97
N ALA A 305 -29.12 -5.82 24.97
CA ALA A 305 -28.12 -6.85 25.16
C ALA A 305 -26.93 -6.69 24.20
N ALA A 306 -25.94 -7.58 24.29
CA ALA A 306 -24.76 -7.52 23.43
C ALA A 306 -25.07 -8.11 22.04
N GLY A 307 -24.74 -7.38 20.97
CA GLY A 307 -24.96 -7.76 19.59
C GLY A 307 -23.65 -7.96 18.81
N LEU A 308 -23.64 -8.93 17.90
CA LEU A 308 -22.50 -9.24 17.02
C LEU A 308 -22.98 -9.50 15.59
N ALA A 309 -22.55 -8.65 14.67
CA ALA A 309 -22.65 -8.90 13.24
C ALA A 309 -21.39 -9.61 12.72
N VAL A 310 -21.59 -10.66 11.93
CA VAL A 310 -20.52 -11.33 11.17
C VAL A 310 -20.75 -11.03 9.69
N LEU A 311 -19.80 -10.33 9.07
CA LEU A 311 -19.89 -9.81 7.70
C LEU A 311 -18.83 -10.49 6.82
N ASP A 312 -19.14 -10.63 5.53
CA ASP A 312 -18.10 -10.87 4.52
C ASP A 312 -17.23 -9.60 4.44
N TYR A 313 -15.93 -9.71 4.70
CA TYR A 313 -15.02 -8.57 4.69
C TYR A 313 -14.92 -7.90 3.30
N ASN A 314 -15.12 -8.68 2.23
CA ASN A 314 -15.05 -8.18 0.86
C ASN A 314 -16.38 -7.55 0.41
N HIS A 315 -17.48 -7.78 1.13
CA HIS A 315 -18.82 -7.28 0.79
C HIS A 315 -19.53 -6.75 2.05
N ILE A 316 -19.01 -5.65 2.61
CA ILE A 316 -19.59 -5.01 3.79
C ILE A 316 -20.79 -4.15 3.36
N ALA A 317 -22.00 -4.60 3.72
CA ALA A 317 -23.25 -3.93 3.41
C ALA A 317 -24.33 -4.25 4.46
N GLY A 318 -25.42 -3.49 4.44
CA GLY A 318 -26.63 -3.81 5.19
C GLY A 318 -26.76 -3.11 6.55
N SER A 319 -27.69 -3.63 7.34
CA SER A 319 -27.88 -3.24 8.73
C SER A 319 -28.13 -4.45 9.63
N ALA A 320 -28.01 -4.25 10.94
CA ALA A 320 -28.45 -5.23 11.93
C ALA A 320 -29.91 -5.63 11.66
N PRO A 321 -30.23 -6.93 11.73
CA PRO A 321 -31.60 -7.39 11.64
C PRO A 321 -32.36 -7.00 12.91
N ALA A 322 -33.65 -6.72 12.75
CA ALA A 322 -34.52 -6.43 13.88
C ALA A 322 -35.93 -6.98 13.64
N THR A 323 -36.59 -7.55 14.67
CA THR A 323 -37.99 -7.98 14.56
C THR A 323 -38.95 -6.82 14.84
N ASN A 324 -38.60 -5.96 15.78
CA ASN A 324 -39.29 -4.72 16.07
C ASN A 324 -38.98 -3.65 15.00
N PRO A 325 -39.99 -3.12 14.29
CA PRO A 325 -39.80 -2.08 13.29
C PRO A 325 -39.07 -0.83 13.80
N HIS A 326 -39.17 -0.52 15.09
CA HIS A 326 -38.46 0.61 15.72
C HIS A 326 -36.94 0.52 15.57
N TYR A 327 -36.38 -0.69 15.53
CA TYR A 327 -34.93 -0.93 15.41
C TYR A 327 -34.51 -1.39 14.02
N ARG A 328 -35.46 -1.49 13.09
CA ARG A 328 -35.17 -1.85 11.70
C ARG A 328 -34.85 -0.60 10.88
N CYS A 329 -33.66 -0.57 10.30
CA CYS A 329 -33.30 0.50 9.38
C CYS A 329 -34.07 0.40 8.06
N ALA A 330 -34.83 1.43 7.71
CA ALA A 330 -35.68 1.45 6.51
C ALA A 330 -34.95 1.93 5.24
N ASN A 331 -33.85 2.68 5.40
CA ASN A 331 -33.11 3.29 4.28
C ASN A 331 -31.59 3.07 4.35
N CYS A 332 -31.15 2.07 5.11
CA CYS A 332 -29.78 1.58 5.07
C CYS A 332 -29.52 0.88 3.72
N PRO A 333 -28.24 0.71 3.31
CA PRO A 333 -27.90 -0.12 2.16
C PRO A 333 -28.55 -1.51 2.26
N ALA A 334 -28.93 -2.07 1.13
CA ALA A 334 -29.46 -3.43 1.08
C ALA A 334 -28.39 -4.46 1.46
N GLY A 335 -28.84 -5.65 1.86
CA GLY A 335 -27.97 -6.73 2.34
C GLY A 335 -28.05 -6.89 3.86
N GLY A 336 -27.13 -7.67 4.41
CA GLY A 336 -27.09 -7.95 5.83
C GLY A 336 -25.93 -8.87 6.20
N PRO A 337 -25.74 -9.11 7.49
CA PRO A 337 -24.65 -9.95 7.97
C PRO A 337 -24.87 -11.42 7.60
N LEU A 338 -23.77 -12.15 7.38
CA LEU A 338 -23.76 -13.60 7.19
C LEU A 338 -24.34 -14.35 8.40
N ALA A 339 -24.13 -13.78 9.59
CA ALA A 339 -24.77 -14.19 10.83
C ALA A 339 -24.88 -13.00 11.77
N TYR A 340 -25.95 -12.95 12.57
CA TYR A 340 -26.07 -11.99 13.65
C TYR A 340 -26.42 -12.72 14.94
N PHE A 341 -25.70 -12.41 16.02
CA PHE A 341 -25.90 -13.02 17.33
C PHE A 341 -26.27 -11.96 18.36
N VAL A 342 -27.17 -12.30 19.27
CA VAL A 342 -27.48 -11.51 20.47
C VAL A 342 -27.21 -12.37 21.69
N PHE A 343 -26.29 -11.93 22.53
CA PHE A 343 -25.92 -12.60 23.76
C PHE A 343 -26.79 -12.09 24.91
N PRO A 344 -27.31 -12.97 25.78
CA PRO A 344 -28.26 -12.59 26.82
C PRO A 344 -27.70 -11.54 27.80
N GLN A 345 -28.63 -10.70 28.29
CA GLN A 345 -28.41 -9.85 29.45
C GLN A 345 -28.57 -10.69 30.72
N THR A 346 -27.65 -10.56 31.67
CA THR A 346 -27.71 -11.27 32.94
C THR A 346 -28.22 -10.41 34.10
N ASP A 347 -28.44 -11.04 35.25
CA ASP A 347 -28.86 -10.40 36.50
C ASP A 347 -27.90 -9.31 36.96
N VAL A 348 -26.59 -9.50 36.79
CA VAL A 348 -25.55 -8.50 37.06
C VAL A 348 -25.82 -7.22 36.27
N ALA A 349 -26.05 -7.32 34.96
CA ALA A 349 -26.34 -6.15 34.14
C ALA A 349 -27.65 -5.47 34.56
N ARG A 350 -28.70 -6.25 34.84
CA ARG A 350 -30.00 -5.72 35.29
C ARG A 350 -29.88 -4.99 36.64
N ALA A 351 -29.15 -5.55 37.59
CA ALA A 351 -29.01 -5.00 38.95
C ALA A 351 -28.35 -3.61 38.97
N VAL A 352 -27.45 -3.34 38.01
CA VAL A 352 -26.78 -2.04 37.88
C VAL A 352 -27.30 -1.19 36.73
N ASN A 353 -28.38 -1.62 36.05
CA ASN A 353 -28.90 -0.96 34.85
C ASN A 353 -27.82 -0.72 33.78
N ALA A 354 -26.91 -1.67 33.62
CA ALA A 354 -25.86 -1.62 32.62
C ALA A 354 -26.39 -2.08 31.26
N TRP A 355 -25.71 -1.61 30.20
CA TRP A 355 -26.02 -1.96 28.82
C TRP A 355 -24.97 -2.95 28.28
N PRO A 356 -25.30 -4.25 28.18
CA PRO A 356 -24.33 -5.21 27.69
C PRO A 356 -23.92 -4.92 26.26
N HIS A 357 -22.65 -5.16 25.95
CA HIS A 357 -22.12 -5.03 24.60
C HIS A 357 -21.00 -6.03 24.34
N VAL A 358 -20.75 -6.35 23.08
CA VAL A 358 -19.54 -7.08 22.71
C VAL A 358 -18.35 -6.14 22.89
N TRP A 359 -17.46 -6.52 23.80
CA TRP A 359 -16.27 -5.76 24.14
C TRP A 359 -15.05 -6.22 23.33
N ARG A 360 -14.96 -7.53 23.04
CA ARG A 360 -13.84 -8.14 22.31
C ARG A 360 -14.26 -9.32 21.46
N VAL A 361 -13.52 -9.52 20.37
CA VAL A 361 -13.52 -10.74 19.56
C VAL A 361 -12.08 -11.18 19.37
N ASN A 362 -11.76 -12.42 19.76
CA ASN A 362 -10.43 -12.99 19.65
C ASN A 362 -10.45 -14.21 18.73
N LEU A 363 -9.43 -14.34 17.89
CA LEU A 363 -9.14 -15.59 17.19
C LEU A 363 -8.26 -16.43 18.12
N ASP A 364 -8.82 -17.47 18.73
CA ASP A 364 -8.11 -18.30 19.71
C ASP A 364 -7.28 -19.40 19.03
N ALA A 365 -7.71 -19.84 17.85
CA ALA A 365 -7.03 -20.78 16.96
C ALA A 365 -7.53 -20.54 15.52
N PRO A 366 -6.88 -21.08 14.47
CA PRO A 366 -7.32 -20.89 13.08
C PRO A 366 -8.78 -21.28 12.79
N ASP A 367 -9.37 -22.14 13.62
CA ASP A 367 -10.72 -22.66 13.51
C ASP A 367 -11.61 -22.34 14.72
N ARG A 368 -11.14 -21.51 15.66
CA ARG A 368 -11.85 -21.18 16.90
C ARG A 368 -11.71 -19.71 17.28
N LEU A 369 -12.80 -19.11 17.71
CA LEU A 369 -12.83 -17.74 18.21
C LEU A 369 -13.62 -17.63 19.51
N SER A 370 -13.33 -16.60 20.29
CA SER A 370 -14.08 -16.21 21.47
C SER A 370 -14.64 -14.81 21.36
N VAL A 371 -15.87 -14.63 21.83
CA VAL A 371 -16.56 -13.34 21.89
C VAL A 371 -16.81 -12.99 23.35
N TRP A 372 -16.36 -11.82 23.76
CA TRP A 372 -16.52 -11.33 25.12
C TRP A 372 -17.68 -10.35 25.17
N SER A 373 -18.72 -10.71 25.92
CA SER A 373 -19.87 -9.86 26.21
C SER A 373 -19.67 -9.22 27.59
N LEU A 374 -19.50 -7.91 27.64
CA LEU A 374 -19.34 -7.18 28.89
C LEU A 374 -20.72 -6.83 29.45
N GLN A 375 -21.05 -7.34 30.63
CA GLN A 375 -22.33 -7.10 31.31
C GLN A 375 -22.28 -5.85 32.19
N THR A 376 -21.11 -5.55 32.77
CA THR A 376 -20.86 -4.27 33.48
C THR A 376 -19.37 -3.99 33.63
N ARG A 377 -19.04 -2.71 33.73
CA ARG A 377 -17.74 -2.19 34.18
C ARG A 377 -17.89 -1.18 35.33
N GLU A 378 -19.12 -1.04 35.84
CA GLU A 378 -19.47 -0.01 36.80
C GLU A 378 -18.56 -0.10 38.03
N PRO A 379 -18.03 1.03 38.52
CA PRO A 379 -17.38 1.08 39.82
C PRO A 379 -18.34 0.52 40.87
N LEU A 380 -17.91 -0.53 41.57
CA LEU A 380 -18.75 -1.20 42.57
C LEU A 380 -18.90 -0.37 43.86
N ALA A 381 -18.22 0.78 43.93
CA ALA A 381 -18.38 1.82 44.95
C ALA A 381 -18.23 3.22 44.32
N GLN A 382 -18.98 4.21 44.80
CA GLN A 382 -18.88 5.60 44.33
C GLN A 382 -17.45 6.13 44.54
N GLY A 383 -16.84 6.64 43.46
CA GLY A 383 -15.47 7.20 43.48
C GLY A 383 -14.36 6.14 43.58
N GLY A 384 -14.68 4.84 43.50
CA GLY A 384 -13.70 3.77 43.47
C GLY A 384 -12.95 3.67 42.13
N PRO A 385 -11.83 2.92 42.08
CA PRO A 385 -11.16 2.59 40.82
C PRO A 385 -12.10 1.82 39.87
N PRO A 386 -11.77 1.72 38.58
CA PRO A 386 -12.57 0.96 37.60
C PRO A 386 -12.97 -0.42 38.13
N GLY A 387 -14.25 -0.77 37.98
CA GLY A 387 -14.78 -2.06 38.43
C GLY A 387 -14.17 -3.25 37.69
N LEU A 388 -14.24 -4.43 38.33
CA LEU A 388 -13.90 -5.70 37.68
C LEU A 388 -14.81 -5.90 36.45
N PRO A 389 -14.27 -6.39 35.31
CA PRO A 389 -15.09 -6.64 34.15
C PRO A 389 -16.05 -7.80 34.44
N GLY A 390 -17.34 -7.49 34.56
CA GLY A 390 -18.39 -8.50 34.62
C GLY A 390 -18.65 -9.05 33.23
N ALA A 391 -17.76 -9.90 32.71
CA ALA A 391 -17.83 -10.37 31.33
C ALA A 391 -18.27 -11.84 31.21
N LEU A 392 -18.82 -12.17 30.05
CA LEU A 392 -19.12 -13.53 29.61
C LEU A 392 -18.27 -13.83 28.38
N ILE A 393 -17.87 -15.08 28.20
CA ILE A 393 -17.13 -15.54 27.02
C ILE A 393 -17.98 -16.56 26.28
N TYR A 394 -18.14 -16.38 24.98
CA TYR A 394 -18.83 -17.30 24.08
C TYR A 394 -17.83 -17.83 23.04
N GLY A 395 -17.65 -19.15 22.98
CA GLY A 395 -16.73 -19.80 22.05
C GLY A 395 -17.45 -20.28 20.79
N PHE A 396 -16.89 -20.01 19.62
CA PHE A 396 -17.41 -20.46 18.32
C PHE A 396 -16.37 -21.22 17.52
N ASP A 397 -16.83 -22.13 16.68
CA ASP A 397 -15.99 -22.81 15.69
C ASP A 397 -15.93 -22.05 14.34
N SER A 398 -15.19 -22.62 13.38
CA SER A 398 -15.00 -22.06 12.04
C SER A 398 -16.29 -21.94 11.22
N GLN A 399 -17.35 -22.64 11.60
CA GLN A 399 -18.67 -22.60 10.97
C GLN A 399 -19.63 -21.63 11.71
N LEU A 400 -19.12 -20.86 12.67
CA LEU A 400 -19.89 -19.95 13.52
C LEU A 400 -20.94 -20.69 14.39
N LYS A 401 -20.71 -21.97 14.69
CA LYS A 401 -21.53 -22.70 15.65
C LYS A 401 -21.04 -22.39 17.06
N LEU A 402 -21.97 -21.98 17.93
CA LEU A 402 -21.69 -21.77 19.35
C LEU A 402 -21.32 -23.11 20.01
N ARG A 403 -20.16 -23.15 20.66
CA ARG A 403 -19.58 -24.36 21.29
C ARG A 403 -19.51 -24.27 22.81
N SER A 404 -19.32 -23.08 23.37
CA SER A 404 -19.28 -22.88 24.81
C SER A 404 -19.78 -21.49 25.18
N ALA A 405 -20.22 -21.34 26.44
CA ALA A 405 -20.49 -20.07 27.08
C ALA A 405 -20.03 -20.18 28.54
N GLU A 406 -19.32 -19.18 29.03
CA GLU A 406 -18.68 -19.20 30.35
C GLU A 406 -18.71 -17.82 31.00
N HIS A 407 -18.77 -17.80 32.34
CA HIS A 407 -18.57 -16.59 33.14
C HIS A 407 -17.07 -16.40 33.40
N VAL A 408 -16.55 -15.20 33.19
CA VAL A 408 -15.18 -14.89 33.64
C VAL A 408 -15.13 -14.76 35.16
N GLU A 409 -13.94 -14.91 35.75
CA GLU A 409 -13.75 -14.75 37.20
C GLU A 409 -14.25 -13.38 37.71
N GLY A 410 -14.01 -12.31 36.93
CA GLY A 410 -14.50 -10.97 37.21
C GLY A 410 -16.03 -10.88 37.33
N TYR A 411 -16.78 -11.68 36.55
CA TYR A 411 -18.24 -11.76 36.69
C TYR A 411 -18.64 -12.32 38.05
N ARG A 412 -18.01 -13.43 38.47
CA ARG A 412 -18.30 -14.07 39.76
C ARG A 412 -18.01 -13.13 40.93
N ALA A 413 -16.93 -12.36 40.83
CA ALA A 413 -16.57 -11.36 41.81
C ALA A 413 -17.61 -10.22 41.87
N VAL A 414 -18.02 -9.66 40.71
CA VAL A 414 -19.07 -8.64 40.64
C VAL A 414 -20.38 -9.16 41.21
N HIS A 415 -20.79 -10.38 40.85
CA HIS A 415 -21.99 -11.03 41.35
C HIS A 415 -21.98 -11.15 42.88
N GLY A 416 -20.88 -11.64 43.45
CA GLY A 416 -20.70 -11.74 44.90
C GLY A 416 -20.78 -10.38 45.60
N ILE A 417 -20.21 -9.33 45.01
CA ILE A 417 -20.28 -7.96 45.55
C ILE A 417 -21.72 -7.43 45.52
N LEU A 418 -22.46 -7.63 44.43
CA LEU A 418 -23.85 -7.21 44.32
C LEU A 418 -24.77 -8.00 45.27
N THR A 419 -24.48 -9.28 45.48
CA THR A 419 -25.18 -10.13 46.46
C THR A 419 -24.94 -9.63 47.88
N ALA A 420 -23.68 -9.37 48.25
CA ALA A 420 -23.33 -8.83 49.57
C ALA A 420 -23.95 -7.44 49.83
N ALA A 421 -24.13 -6.65 48.77
CA ALA A 421 -24.82 -5.36 48.81
C ALA A 421 -26.37 -5.46 48.78
N GLY A 422 -26.94 -6.67 48.76
CA GLY A 422 -28.39 -6.89 48.71
C GLY A 422 -29.04 -6.48 47.38
N ARG A 423 -28.26 -6.32 46.30
CA ARG A 423 -28.76 -5.99 44.95
C ARG A 423 -29.10 -7.24 44.12
N LEU A 424 -28.62 -8.40 44.55
CA LEU A 424 -28.98 -9.73 44.04
C LEU A 424 -29.48 -10.58 45.20
N ASP A 425 -30.45 -11.46 44.94
CA ASP A 425 -31.16 -12.25 45.94
C ASP A 425 -30.63 -13.69 46.11
N HIS A 426 -29.55 -14.04 45.42
CA HIS A 426 -28.93 -15.36 45.48
C HIS A 426 -27.42 -15.29 45.37
N ALA A 427 -26.73 -16.31 45.87
CA ALA A 427 -25.32 -16.52 45.56
C ALA A 427 -25.14 -17.06 44.13
N PHE A 428 -23.97 -16.82 43.54
CA PHE A 428 -23.60 -17.37 42.24
C PHE A 428 -23.75 -18.91 42.22
N GLY A 429 -24.40 -19.46 41.18
CA GLY A 429 -24.58 -20.90 41.05
C GLY A 429 -25.32 -21.32 39.77
N PRO A 430 -26.08 -22.44 39.81
CA PRO A 430 -26.76 -22.98 38.63
C PRO A 430 -27.76 -22.04 37.96
N ARG A 431 -28.26 -21.00 38.67
CA ARG A 431 -29.14 -19.99 38.09
C ARG A 431 -28.40 -19.15 37.05
N ASP A 432 -27.23 -18.64 37.42
CA ASP A 432 -26.35 -17.84 36.57
C ASP A 432 -25.92 -18.61 35.33
N GLU A 433 -25.56 -19.88 35.51
CA GLU A 433 -25.20 -20.78 34.41
C GLU A 433 -26.28 -20.92 33.34
N ARG A 434 -27.57 -20.83 33.73
CA ARG A 434 -28.69 -20.85 32.78
C ARG A 434 -28.84 -19.53 32.04
N GLU A 435 -28.43 -18.40 32.64
CA GLU A 435 -28.54 -17.07 32.02
C GLU A 435 -27.56 -16.84 30.86
N LEU A 436 -26.59 -17.73 30.67
CA LEU A 436 -25.73 -17.76 29.47
C LEU A 436 -26.49 -18.14 28.20
N TYR A 437 -27.73 -18.60 28.32
CA TYR A 437 -28.57 -19.07 27.23
C TYR A 437 -30.03 -18.61 27.40
N PRO A 438 -30.82 -18.57 26.31
CA PRO A 438 -30.41 -18.79 24.93
C PRO A 438 -29.60 -17.62 24.37
N VAL A 439 -28.66 -17.92 23.47
CA VAL A 439 -28.11 -16.91 22.55
C VAL A 439 -29.06 -16.82 21.36
N LEU A 440 -29.44 -15.62 20.94
CA LEU A 440 -30.29 -15.49 19.75
C LEU A 440 -29.41 -15.44 18.50
N ARG A 441 -29.85 -16.12 17.44
CA ARG A 441 -29.21 -16.08 16.12
C ARG A 441 -30.22 -15.69 15.06
N TRP A 442 -29.89 -14.75 14.20
CA TRP A 442 -30.72 -14.40 13.05
C TRP A 442 -30.65 -15.48 11.97
N ASN A 443 -31.80 -16.00 11.55
CA ASN A 443 -31.89 -17.02 10.48
C ASN A 443 -32.23 -16.45 9.09
N GLY A 444 -32.31 -15.12 8.96
CA GLY A 444 -32.78 -14.44 7.74
C GLY A 444 -34.19 -13.86 7.85
N ARG A 445 -35.01 -14.35 8.79
CA ARG A 445 -36.41 -13.94 8.98
C ARG A 445 -36.75 -13.56 10.43
N ALA A 446 -36.22 -14.29 11.40
CA ALA A 446 -36.47 -14.09 12.82
C ALA A 446 -35.23 -14.50 13.65
N PHE A 447 -35.25 -14.15 14.93
CA PHE A 447 -34.28 -14.64 15.89
C PHE A 447 -34.67 -16.04 16.36
N GLU A 448 -33.76 -16.99 16.18
CA GLU A 448 -33.86 -18.36 16.71
C GLU A 448 -33.03 -18.49 17.99
N GLN A 449 -33.50 -19.31 18.93
CA GLN A 449 -32.79 -19.58 20.16
C GLN A 449 -31.74 -20.68 19.96
N VAL A 450 -30.48 -20.35 20.23
CA VAL A 450 -29.38 -21.30 20.35
C VAL A 450 -29.22 -21.63 21.82
N THR A 451 -29.57 -22.87 22.19
CA THR A 451 -29.47 -23.38 23.55
C THR A 451 -28.08 -23.93 23.85
N ARG A 452 -27.84 -24.27 25.12
CA ARG A 452 -26.62 -24.95 25.55
C ARG A 452 -26.38 -26.21 24.69
N PRO A 453 -25.18 -26.38 24.11
CA PRO A 453 -24.81 -27.64 23.45
C PRO A 453 -24.96 -28.81 24.43
N GLN A 454 -25.51 -29.94 23.95
CA GLN A 454 -25.61 -31.17 24.73
C GLN A 454 -24.24 -31.80 24.97
#